data_AF-A0AA90UH48-F1
#
_entry.id   AF-A0AA90UH48-F1
#
_cell.length_a   1.000
_cell.length_b   1.000
_cell.length_c   1.000
_cell.angle_alpha   90.00
_cell.angle_beta   90.00
_cell.angle_gamma   90.00
#
_symmetry.space_group_name_H-M   'P 1'
#
loop_
_entity.id
_entity.type
_entity.pdbx_description
1 polymer ?
#
loop_
_entity_poly.entity_id
_entity_poly.type
_entity_poly.pdbx_seq_one_letter_code
_entity_poly.pdbx_strand_id
1 'polypeptide(L)' 'DIFDAVLENRALPAQKNIVLANAAFGIQVMEKGKKSIDECVEIARESIDSRKALATFKKFVELNS' A
#
# COMPACT_ATOMS: atom_id res chain seq x y z
N ASP A 1 -14.50 5.08 -0.90
CA ASP A 1 -14.28 6.10 0.16
C ASP A 1 -13.04 5.88 1.01
N ILE A 2 -13.03 4.96 1.99
CA ILE A 2 -11.85 4.78 2.87
C ILE A 2 -10.62 4.31 2.09
N PHE A 3 -10.82 3.34 1.19
CA PHE A 3 -9.76 2.79 0.36
C PHE A 3 -9.16 3.83 -0.59
N ASP A 4 -10.01 4.58 -1.30
CA ASP A 4 -9.58 5.67 -2.20
C ASP A 4 -8.84 6.76 -1.43
N ALA A 5 -9.33 7.14 -0.24
CA ALA A 5 -8.66 8.12 0.60
C ALA A 5 -7.26 7.67 1.03
N VAL A 6 -7.06 6.37 1.28
CA VAL A 6 -5.72 5.83 1.59
C VAL A 6 -4.82 5.91 0.37
N LEU A 7 -5.30 5.44 -0.80
CA LEU A 7 -4.54 5.48 -2.06
C LEU A 7 -4.18 6.90 -2.51
N GLU A 8 -5.05 7.87 -2.24
CA GLU A 8 -4.82 9.29 -2.55
C GLU A 8 -3.98 10.03 -1.50
N ASN A 9 -3.59 9.33 -0.42
CA ASN A 9 -2.86 9.89 0.72
C ASN A 9 -3.62 11.03 1.43
N ARG A 10 -4.94 10.88 1.57
CA ARG A 10 -5.86 11.81 2.26
C ARG A 10 -6.56 11.20 3.48
N ALA A 11 -6.33 9.93 3.76
CA ALA A 11 -6.95 9.22 4.89
C ALA A 11 -6.39 9.67 6.24
N LEU A 12 -7.15 9.38 7.31
CA LEU A 12 -6.68 9.60 8.68
C LEU A 12 -5.45 8.72 8.98
N PRO A 13 -4.52 9.17 9.84
CA PRO A 13 -3.33 8.39 10.18
C PRO A 13 -3.64 6.96 10.63
N ALA A 14 -4.69 6.75 11.43
CA ALA A 14 -5.09 5.41 11.89
C ALA A 14 -5.52 4.49 10.72
N GLN A 15 -6.29 5.02 9.77
CA GLN A 15 -6.74 4.26 8.59
C GLN A 15 -5.56 3.89 7.70
N LYS A 16 -4.66 4.85 7.47
CA LYS A 16 -3.43 4.64 6.70
C LYS A 16 -2.53 3.59 7.37
N ASN A 17 -2.31 3.70 8.68
CA ASN A 17 -1.43 2.80 9.42
C ASN A 17 -1.89 1.34 9.39
N ILE A 18 -3.20 1.07 9.48
CA ILE A 18 -3.73 -0.29 9.37
C ILE A 18 -3.49 -0.88 7.97
N VAL A 19 -3.66 -0.08 6.91
CA VAL A 19 -3.36 -0.53 5.54
C VAL A 19 -1.85 -0.77 5.35
N LEU A 20 -1.01 0.11 5.89
CA LEU A 20 0.45 -0.08 5.87
C LEU A 20 0.87 -1.37 6.57
N ALA A 21 0.31 -1.67 7.75
CA ALA A 21 0.61 -2.90 8.48
C ALA A 21 0.23 -4.14 7.66
N ASN A 22 -0.98 -4.19 7.11
CA ASN A 22 -1.42 -5.32 6.28
C ASN A 22 -0.58 -5.47 5.01
N ALA A 23 -0.25 -4.36 4.34
CA ALA A 23 0.59 -4.37 3.15
C ALA A 23 2.02 -4.84 3.47
N ALA A 24 2.60 -4.41 4.59
CA ALA A 24 3.93 -4.83 5.03
C ALA A 24 3.99 -6.34 5.26
N PHE A 25 3.00 -6.92 5.94
CA PHE A 25 2.94 -8.37 6.11
C PHE A 25 2.73 -9.10 4.78
N GLY A 26 1.90 -8.55 3.88
CA GLY A 26 1.75 -9.09 2.53
C GLY A 26 3.07 -9.12 1.75
N ILE A 27 3.85 -8.03 1.80
CA ILE A 27 5.19 -7.95 1.19
C ILE A 27 6.13 -8.96 1.84
N GLN A 28 6.16 -9.06 3.17
CA GLN A 28 7.05 -10.00 3.87
C GLN A 28 6.77 -11.47 3.49
N VAL A 29 5.48 -11.83 3.35
CA VAL A 29 5.07 -13.16 2.87
C VAL A 29 5.55 -13.40 1.43
N MET A 30 5.35 -12.43 0.54
CA MET A 30 5.83 -12.51 -0.85
C MET A 30 7.35 -12.64 -0.96
N GLU A 31 8.08 -11.93 -0.11
CA GLU A 31 9.54 -11.95 0.00
C GLU A 31 10.08 -13.19 0.75
N LYS A 32 9.20 -14.09 1.18
CA LYS A 32 9.54 -15.31 1.94
C LYS A 32 10.36 -15.02 3.19
N GLY A 33 10.05 -13.92 3.87
CA GLY A 33 10.76 -13.47 5.08
C GLY A 33 12.18 -12.98 4.86
N LYS A 34 12.63 -12.79 3.60
CA LYS A 34 13.98 -12.27 3.30
C LYS A 34 14.13 -10.78 3.62
N LYS A 35 13.02 -10.04 3.62
CA LYS A 35 12.98 -8.64 4.06
C LYS A 35 12.47 -8.57 5.49
N SER A 36 13.11 -7.72 6.29
CA SER A 36 12.64 -7.39 7.63
C SER A 36 11.26 -6.73 7.57
N ILE A 37 10.51 -6.79 8.67
CA ILE A 37 9.20 -6.14 8.72
C ILE A 37 9.31 -4.62 8.54
N ASP A 38 10.36 -4.00 9.06
CA ASP A 38 10.62 -2.57 8.93
C ASP A 38 10.85 -2.17 7.47
N GLU A 39 11.65 -2.94 6.72
CA GLU A 39 11.82 -2.72 5.27
C GLU A 39 10.49 -2.86 4.53
N CYS A 40 9.65 -3.83 4.90
CA CYS A 40 8.35 -4.04 4.26
C CYS A 40 7.38 -2.89 4.54
N VAL A 41 7.40 -2.34 5.77
CA VAL A 41 6.62 -1.14 6.13
C VAL A 41 7.06 0.06 5.30
N GLU A 42 8.37 0.25 5.11
CA GLU A 42 8.87 1.37 4.30
C GLU A 42 8.53 1.22 2.81
N ILE A 43 8.56 0.01 2.26
CA ILE A 43 8.07 -0.26 0.90
C ILE A 43 6.57 0.06 0.78
N ALA A 44 5.76 -0.41 1.74
CA ALA A 44 4.33 -0.12 1.75
C ALA A 44 4.05 1.38 1.84
N ARG A 45 4.80 2.09 2.68
CA ARG A 45 4.67 3.53 2.88
C ARG A 45 5.05 4.31 1.64
N GLU A 46 6.18 4.00 1.03
CA GLU A 46 6.62 4.62 -0.22
C GLU A 46 5.56 4.49 -1.32
N SER A 47 4.95 3.31 -1.44
CA SER A 47 3.90 3.04 -2.45
C SER A 47 2.64 3.91 -2.27
N ILE A 48 2.24 4.17 -1.01
CA ILE A 48 1.10 5.04 -0.69
C ILE A 48 1.49 6.52 -0.82
N ASP A 49 2.62 6.94 -0.26
CA ASP A 49 3.02 8.36 -0.20
C ASP A 49 3.34 8.93 -1.58
N SER A 50 3.99 8.12 -2.43
CA SER A 50 4.27 8.47 -3.83
C SER A 50 3.04 8.37 -4.74
N ARG A 51 1.92 7.85 -4.25
CA ARG A 51 0.70 7.51 -5.01
C ARG A 51 0.90 6.47 -6.12
N LYS A 52 2.01 5.71 -6.11
CA LYS A 52 2.22 4.59 -7.04
C LYS A 52 1.11 3.56 -6.94
N ALA A 53 0.65 3.25 -5.72
CA ALA A 53 -0.47 2.33 -5.50
C ALA A 53 -1.75 2.78 -6.24
N LEU A 54 -2.07 4.08 -6.20
CA LEU A 54 -3.21 4.65 -6.93
C LEU A 54 -3.04 4.54 -8.45
N ALA A 55 -1.85 4.82 -8.97
CA ALA A 55 -1.56 4.71 -10.39
C ALA A 55 -1.72 3.26 -10.89
N THR A 56 -1.18 2.28 -10.14
CA THR A 56 -1.35 0.86 -10.43
C THR A 56 -2.82 0.44 -10.39
N PHE A 57 -3.59 0.89 -9.39
CA PHE A 57 -5.02 0.59 -9.30
C PHE A 57 -5.80 1.15 -10.48
N LYS A 58 -5.56 2.41 -10.87
CA LYS A 58 -6.19 3.01 -12.06
C LYS A 58 -5.88 2.22 -13.33
N LYS A 59 -4.62 1.77 -13.49
CA LYS A 59 -4.25 0.96 -14.65
C LYS A 59 -4.96 -0.40 -14.65
N PHE A 60 -5.09 -1.02 -13.49
CA PHE A 60 -5.85 -2.26 -13.34
C PHE A 60 -7.31 -2.06 -13.77
N VAL A 61 -7.98 -1.00 -13.33
CA VAL A 61 -9.37 -0.71 -13.72
C VAL A 61 -9.48 -0.51 -15.24
N GLU A 62 -8.59 0.27 -15.85
CA GLU A 62 -8.55 0.51 -17.29
C GLU A 62 -8.43 -0.79 -18.11
N LEU A 63 -7.62 -1.75 -17.64
CA LEU A 63 -7.41 -3.04 -18.31
C LEU A 63 -8.60 -4.01 -18.19
N ASN A 64 -9.52 -3.77 -17.25
CA ASN A 64 -10.66 -4.64 -16.97
C ASN A 64 -12.01 -3.97 -17.26
N SER A 65 -12.01 -2.85 -17.97
CA SER A 65 -13.21 -2.12 -18.39
C SER A 65 -13.69 -2.56 -19.77
#